data_AF-A0A2E9CAC3-F1
#
_entry.id   AF-A0A2E9CAC3-F1
#
_cell.length_a   1.000
_cell.length_b   1.000
_cell.length_c   1.000
_cell.angle_alpha   90.00
_cell.angle_beta   90.00
_cell.angle_gamma   90.00
#
_symmetry.space_group_name_H-M   'P 1'
#
loop_
_entity.id
_entity.type
_entity.pdbx_description
1 polymer ?
#
loop_
_entity_poly.entity_id
_entity_poly.type
_entity_poly.pdbx_seq_one_letter_code
_entity_poly.pdbx_strand_id
1 'polypeptide(L)'
;TIGESEQKFAMLHLDPARPRNSRTHGLEEMAPKLPEIFEAWKDKLNHGERGPAILLDLSPRLDNSQRLEVEEIVESFWPNIGKTWVWTSRGRGRVDRLSLWIGQLSAPGISRRFVRIPPDLKDKPLIIEGDLEEISEHRRPPRKGEHVSILDAALVESGLALHFLRALIPGQEVTWSIIDGRRPQIHHPEPINFENKQERLLVQATGRIVKLVHSDLSLETISHIVDASREYGFGKLTLRVALEPQLQPKLQGSLDRQLFSKGGAHVGFVAKQPHDSMLLLCLETQ
;
A
#
# COMPACT_ATOMS: atom_id res chain seq x y z
N THR A 1 -25.31 26.78 -6.86
CA THR A 1 -26.73 26.77 -6.47
C THR A 1 -26.80 27.25 -5.04
N ILE A 2 -27.42 28.41 -4.78
CA ILE A 2 -27.63 28.89 -3.42
C ILE A 2 -28.81 28.07 -2.90
N GLY A 3 -28.52 27.08 -2.05
CA GLY A 3 -29.56 26.26 -1.41
C GLY A 3 -30.48 27.14 -0.57
N GLU A 4 -31.76 26.78 -0.50
CA GLU A 4 -32.73 27.44 0.36
C GLU A 4 -32.21 27.48 1.79
N SER A 5 -32.31 28.64 2.44
CA SER A 5 -31.59 28.96 3.67
C SER A 5 -31.92 28.04 4.87
N GLU A 6 -33.05 27.35 4.83
CA GLU A 6 -33.52 26.40 5.84
C GLU A 6 -33.14 24.93 5.56
N GLN A 7 -32.64 24.62 4.35
CA GLN A 7 -32.32 23.26 3.99
C GLN A 7 -31.05 22.79 4.73
N LYS A 8 -31.19 21.76 5.54
CA LYS A 8 -30.06 21.05 6.16
C LYS A 8 -29.61 19.89 5.27
N PHE A 9 -28.30 19.71 5.15
CA PHE A 9 -27.68 18.69 4.31
C PHE A 9 -27.31 17.47 5.14
N ALA A 10 -27.66 16.28 4.64
CA ALA A 10 -27.40 15.02 5.34
C ALA A 10 -25.92 14.64 5.39
N MET A 11 -25.12 15.05 4.41
CA MET A 11 -23.71 14.70 4.30
C MET A 11 -22.93 15.74 3.48
N LEU A 12 -21.69 15.99 3.87
CA LEU A 12 -20.72 16.78 3.11
C LEU A 12 -19.62 15.86 2.56
N HIS A 13 -19.41 15.85 1.25
CA HIS A 13 -18.27 15.19 0.61
C HIS A 13 -17.39 16.24 -0.03
N LEU A 14 -16.12 16.28 0.38
CA LEU A 14 -15.12 17.21 -0.12
C LEU A 14 -14.00 16.44 -0.79
N ASP A 15 -13.59 16.88 -1.98
CA ASP A 15 -12.40 16.39 -2.69
C ASP A 15 -11.54 17.61 -3.04
N PRO A 16 -10.77 18.15 -2.08
CA PRO A 16 -9.93 19.31 -2.32
C PRO A 16 -8.85 18.97 -3.35
N ALA A 17 -8.91 19.64 -4.50
CA ALA A 17 -7.94 19.45 -5.54
C ALA A 17 -6.62 20.15 -5.19
N ARG A 18 -5.51 19.58 -5.67
CA ARG A 18 -4.20 20.23 -5.64
C ARG A 18 -3.92 20.90 -7.00
N PRO A 19 -3.45 22.15 -7.03
CA PRO A 19 -3.01 22.82 -8.24
C PRO A 19 -1.96 21.98 -8.99
N ARG A 20 -2.04 21.96 -10.32
CA ARG A 20 -1.18 21.13 -11.19
C ARG A 20 0.34 21.35 -11.01
N ASN A 21 0.75 22.49 -10.47
CA ASN A 21 2.15 22.89 -10.32
C ASN A 21 2.63 22.93 -8.86
N SER A 22 1.91 22.27 -7.94
CA SER A 22 2.30 22.14 -6.53
C SER A 22 3.73 21.58 -6.39
N ARG A 23 4.54 22.21 -5.54
CA ARG A 23 5.93 21.82 -5.28
C ARG A 23 6.18 21.43 -3.84
N THR A 24 5.48 22.05 -2.88
CA THR A 24 5.70 21.83 -1.43
C THR A 24 4.94 20.63 -0.90
N HIS A 25 4.00 20.13 -1.68
CA HIS A 25 3.07 19.08 -1.30
C HIS A 25 2.25 19.36 -0.02
N GLY A 26 2.15 20.61 0.42
CA GLY A 26 1.47 21.00 1.67
C GLY A 26 -0.06 21.02 1.60
N LEU A 27 -0.71 21.17 2.75
CA LEU A 27 -2.17 21.32 2.86
C LEU A 27 -2.63 22.70 2.40
N GLU A 28 -1.78 23.72 2.52
CA GLU A 28 -2.04 25.11 2.14
C GLU A 28 -2.32 25.30 0.65
N GLU A 29 -1.82 24.37 -0.17
CA GLU A 29 -2.05 24.35 -1.61
C GLU A 29 -3.38 23.68 -2.00
N MET A 30 -4.08 23.02 -1.06
CA MET A 30 -5.37 22.39 -1.37
C MET A 30 -6.47 23.44 -1.57
N ALA A 31 -7.27 23.24 -2.62
CA ALA A 31 -8.39 24.10 -2.95
C ALA A 31 -9.67 23.28 -3.13
N PRO A 32 -10.77 23.61 -2.41
CA PRO A 32 -10.86 24.67 -1.41
C PRO A 32 -10.13 24.34 -0.10
N LYS A 33 -9.76 25.37 0.68
CA LYS A 33 -9.15 25.17 2.00
C LYS A 33 -10.18 24.62 2.99
N LEU A 34 -9.78 23.63 3.78
CA LEU A 34 -10.68 22.97 4.73
C LEU A 34 -11.34 23.95 5.72
N PRO A 35 -10.61 24.88 6.39
CA PRO A 35 -11.24 25.80 7.32
C PRO A 35 -12.31 26.70 6.69
N GLU A 36 -12.07 27.18 5.47
CA GLU A 36 -13.01 28.06 4.75
C GLU A 36 -14.32 27.33 4.44
N ILE A 37 -14.22 26.06 4.03
CA ILE A 37 -15.39 25.23 3.75
C ILE A 37 -16.11 24.83 5.02
N PHE A 38 -15.38 24.47 6.07
CA PHE A 38 -16.00 24.12 7.34
C PHE A 38 -16.76 25.32 7.93
N GLU A 39 -16.20 26.52 7.89
CA GLU A 39 -16.90 27.73 8.33
C GLU A 39 -18.17 27.99 7.52
N ALA A 40 -18.11 27.83 6.19
CA ALA A 40 -19.26 28.05 5.32
C ALA A 40 -20.39 27.00 5.47
N TRP A 41 -20.04 25.76 5.84
CA TRP A 41 -20.98 24.64 5.83
C TRP A 41 -21.40 24.14 7.21
N LYS A 42 -20.68 24.43 8.30
CA LYS A 42 -20.95 23.86 9.63
C LYS A 42 -22.40 24.02 10.07
N ASP A 43 -22.99 25.19 9.86
CA ASP A 43 -24.36 25.50 10.27
C ASP A 43 -25.41 24.99 9.29
N LYS A 44 -25.01 24.38 8.18
CA LYS A 44 -25.89 23.81 7.14
C LYS A 44 -25.97 22.28 7.21
N LEU A 45 -25.16 21.62 8.03
CA LEU A 45 -25.17 20.16 8.14
C LEU A 45 -26.20 19.68 9.16
N ASN A 46 -26.78 18.51 8.89
CA ASN A 46 -27.51 17.73 9.88
C ASN A 46 -26.52 17.12 10.87
N HIS A 47 -26.90 17.09 12.15
CA HIS A 47 -26.13 16.46 13.20
C HIS A 47 -26.87 15.19 13.64
N GLY A 48 -26.22 14.05 13.47
CA GLY A 48 -26.65 12.81 14.12
C GLY A 48 -26.10 12.72 15.55
N GLU A 49 -26.30 11.57 16.19
CA GLU A 49 -25.79 11.29 17.54
C GLU A 49 -24.26 11.45 17.65
N ARG A 50 -23.54 11.26 16.53
CA ARG A 50 -22.07 11.35 16.48
C ARG A 50 -21.57 12.59 15.73
N GLY A 51 -22.43 13.59 15.54
CA GLY A 51 -22.13 14.81 14.80
C GLY A 51 -22.47 14.73 13.31
N PRO A 52 -21.97 15.68 12.50
CA PRO A 52 -22.24 15.71 11.06
C PRO A 52 -21.59 14.54 10.32
N ALA A 53 -22.16 14.16 9.18
CA ALA A 53 -21.57 13.21 8.26
C ALA A 53 -20.66 13.93 7.26
N ILE A 54 -19.33 13.80 7.41
CA ILE A 54 -18.36 14.45 6.52
C ILE A 54 -17.37 13.42 5.99
N LEU A 55 -17.17 13.42 4.67
CA LEU A 55 -16.17 12.62 3.96
C LEU A 55 -15.17 13.57 3.33
N LEU A 56 -13.91 13.51 3.78
CA LEU A 56 -12.80 14.22 3.13
C LEU A 56 -12.05 13.22 2.24
N ASP A 57 -12.14 13.39 0.93
CA ASP A 57 -11.29 12.71 -0.04
C ASP A 57 -10.00 13.52 -0.21
N LEU A 58 -8.88 12.95 0.22
CA LEU A 58 -7.63 13.68 0.39
C LEU A 58 -6.54 13.05 -0.48
N SER A 59 -5.49 13.83 -0.72
CA SER A 59 -4.34 13.35 -1.48
C SER A 59 -3.77 12.06 -0.84
N PRO A 60 -3.61 10.96 -1.59
CA PRO A 60 -2.98 9.74 -1.08
C PRO A 60 -1.46 9.90 -0.84
N ARG A 61 -0.94 11.12 -0.96
CA ARG A 61 0.45 11.47 -0.69
C ARG A 61 0.63 12.26 0.60
N LEU A 62 -0.44 12.46 1.38
CA LEU A 62 -0.31 13.13 2.67
C LEU A 62 0.57 12.29 3.60
N ASP A 63 1.60 12.92 4.14
CA ASP A 63 2.43 12.31 5.17
C ASP A 63 1.71 12.31 6.54
N ASN A 64 2.36 11.75 7.56
CA ASN A 64 1.76 11.65 8.88
C ASN A 64 1.51 13.03 9.52
N SER A 65 2.45 13.97 9.41
CA SER A 65 2.28 15.32 9.95
C SER A 65 1.13 16.08 9.30
N GLN A 66 0.96 15.92 7.99
CA GLN A 66 -0.15 16.52 7.26
C GLN A 66 -1.48 15.88 7.63
N ARG A 67 -1.53 14.57 7.85
CA ARG A 67 -2.74 13.91 8.37
C ARG A 67 -3.11 14.44 9.76
N LEU A 68 -2.13 14.65 10.65
CA LEU A 68 -2.35 15.25 11.96
C LEU A 68 -2.87 16.69 11.85
N GLU A 69 -2.30 17.50 10.96
CA GLU A 69 -2.78 18.87 10.71
C GLU A 69 -4.24 18.88 10.21
N VAL A 70 -4.64 17.94 9.34
CA VAL A 70 -6.06 17.75 8.96
C VAL A 70 -6.92 17.43 10.18
N GLU A 71 -6.46 16.53 11.06
CA GLU A 71 -7.20 16.17 12.27
C GLU A 71 -7.35 17.35 13.23
N GLU A 72 -6.32 18.19 13.38
CA GLU A 72 -6.33 19.43 14.17
C GLU A 72 -7.32 20.45 13.61
N ILE A 73 -7.36 20.61 12.27
CA ILE A 73 -8.37 21.46 11.63
C ILE A 73 -9.76 20.92 11.96
N VAL A 74 -10.03 19.63 11.79
CA VAL A 74 -11.34 19.04 12.12
C VAL A 74 -11.68 19.25 13.59
N GLU A 75 -10.71 19.06 14.49
CA GLU A 75 -10.88 19.23 15.94
C GLU A 75 -11.29 20.67 16.32
N SER A 76 -10.76 21.68 15.61
CA SER A 76 -11.09 23.08 15.86
C SER A 76 -12.54 23.45 15.52
N PHE A 77 -13.19 22.71 14.62
CA PHE A 77 -14.60 22.95 14.24
C PHE A 77 -15.57 22.01 14.97
N TRP A 78 -15.19 20.75 15.15
CA TRP A 78 -16.00 19.75 15.84
C TRP A 78 -15.15 18.98 16.86
N PRO A 79 -15.04 19.50 18.10
CA PRO A 79 -14.25 18.85 19.15
C PRO A 79 -14.76 17.45 19.49
N ASN A 80 -13.84 16.51 19.73
CA ASN A 80 -14.09 15.11 20.07
C ASN A 80 -14.94 14.34 19.04
N ILE A 81 -15.00 14.82 17.80
CA ILE A 81 -15.76 14.12 16.74
C ILE A 81 -15.05 12.85 16.33
N GLY A 82 -15.82 11.78 16.09
CA GLY A 82 -15.29 10.52 15.59
C GLY A 82 -14.57 10.69 14.25
N LYS A 83 -13.41 10.07 14.11
CA LYS A 83 -12.52 10.15 12.94
C LYS A 83 -12.03 8.76 12.57
N THR A 84 -12.15 8.37 11.31
CA THR A 84 -11.59 7.12 10.77
C THR A 84 -10.88 7.40 9.46
N TRP A 85 -9.57 7.18 9.42
CA TRP A 85 -8.81 7.24 8.18
C TRP A 85 -9.02 5.98 7.35
N VAL A 86 -9.20 6.14 6.04
CA VAL A 86 -9.47 5.04 5.11
C VAL A 86 -8.48 5.06 3.95
N TRP A 87 -7.67 4.01 3.86
CA TRP A 87 -6.75 3.75 2.74
C TRP A 87 -7.40 2.76 1.78
N THR A 88 -7.52 3.15 0.51
CA THR A 88 -8.09 2.27 -0.53
C THR A 88 -7.03 1.85 -1.53
N SER A 89 -6.99 0.57 -1.89
CA SER A 89 -6.09 0.00 -2.90
C SER A 89 -6.82 -0.84 -3.96
N ARG A 90 -6.42 -0.63 -5.22
CA ARG A 90 -6.75 -1.49 -6.37
C ARG A 90 -5.63 -2.50 -6.71
N GLY A 91 -4.62 -2.63 -5.85
CA GLY A 91 -3.55 -3.63 -5.96
C GLY A 91 -2.41 -3.25 -6.88
N ARG A 92 -2.26 -1.95 -7.18
CA ARG A 92 -1.23 -1.44 -8.10
C ARG A 92 0.06 -1.02 -7.39
N GLY A 93 0.26 -1.45 -6.15
CA GLY A 93 1.44 -1.11 -5.33
C GLY A 93 1.49 0.36 -4.92
N ARG A 94 0.34 0.96 -4.63
CA ARG A 94 0.20 2.33 -4.12
C ARG A 94 -1.15 2.50 -3.45
N VAL A 95 -1.30 3.52 -2.63
CA VAL A 95 -2.60 4.04 -2.21
C VAL A 95 -3.31 4.64 -3.42
N ASP A 96 -4.54 4.19 -3.70
CA ASP A 96 -5.39 4.72 -4.76
C ASP A 96 -6.25 5.89 -4.27
N ARG A 97 -6.70 5.83 -3.02
CA ARG A 97 -7.52 6.86 -2.37
C ARG A 97 -7.21 6.91 -0.89
N LEU A 98 -7.09 8.10 -0.34
CA LEU A 98 -6.99 8.34 1.10
C LEU A 98 -8.17 9.22 1.49
N SER A 99 -8.93 8.83 2.51
CA SER A 99 -10.04 9.65 2.98
C SER A 99 -10.14 9.67 4.50
N LEU A 100 -10.67 10.75 5.04
CA LEU A 100 -11.02 10.88 6.45
C LEU A 100 -12.55 10.88 6.59
N TRP A 101 -13.08 9.91 7.31
CA TRP A 101 -14.51 9.78 7.60
C TRP A 101 -14.77 10.38 8.98
N ILE A 102 -15.69 11.34 9.06
CA ILE A 102 -15.92 12.16 10.25
C ILE A 102 -17.36 11.99 10.74
N GLY A 103 -17.51 12.00 12.06
CA GLY A 103 -18.78 12.01 12.77
C GLY A 103 -19.64 10.80 12.43
N GLN A 104 -20.83 11.03 11.88
CA GLN A 104 -21.77 9.94 11.57
C GLN A 104 -21.23 8.94 10.53
N LEU A 105 -20.23 9.32 9.71
CA LEU A 105 -19.57 8.40 8.77
C LEU A 105 -18.47 7.59 9.43
N SER A 106 -17.77 8.13 10.43
CA SER A 106 -16.69 7.41 11.11
C SER A 106 -17.16 6.06 11.69
N ALA A 107 -16.25 5.12 11.89
CA ALA A 107 -16.55 3.86 12.57
C ALA A 107 -16.22 4.00 14.07
N PRO A 108 -17.19 3.73 14.98
CA PRO A 108 -16.93 3.82 16.42
C PRO A 108 -15.77 2.92 16.85
N GLY A 109 -14.80 3.47 17.58
CA GLY A 109 -13.65 2.72 18.09
C GLY A 109 -12.65 2.27 17.03
N ILE A 110 -12.77 2.73 15.78
CA ILE A 110 -11.87 2.36 14.68
C ILE A 110 -11.18 3.63 14.17
N SER A 111 -9.89 3.77 14.46
CA SER A 111 -9.09 4.89 13.96
C SER A 111 -8.69 4.72 12.49
N ARG A 112 -8.51 3.46 12.04
CA ARG A 112 -8.00 3.15 10.69
C ARG A 112 -8.77 2.03 10.01
N ARG A 113 -8.95 2.19 8.70
CA ARG A 113 -9.54 1.21 7.81
C ARG A 113 -8.72 1.10 6.54
N PHE A 114 -8.43 -0.13 6.14
CA PHE A 114 -7.90 -0.46 4.82
C PHE A 114 -9.00 -1.13 3.99
N VAL A 115 -9.11 -0.73 2.72
CA VAL A 115 -10.08 -1.27 1.76
C VAL A 115 -9.37 -1.72 0.49
N ARG A 116 -9.46 -3.02 0.18
CA ARG A 116 -8.96 -3.61 -1.07
C ARG A 116 -10.12 -3.82 -2.04
N ILE A 117 -10.13 -3.08 -3.14
CA ILE A 117 -11.12 -3.23 -4.22
C ILE A 117 -10.71 -4.39 -5.15
N PRO A 118 -11.46 -5.49 -5.20
CA PRO A 118 -11.12 -6.62 -6.06
C PRO A 118 -11.12 -6.24 -7.55
N PRO A 119 -10.39 -6.99 -8.40
CA PRO A 119 -10.39 -6.76 -9.83
C PRO A 119 -11.74 -7.09 -10.49
N ASP A 120 -12.48 -8.07 -9.95
CA ASP A 120 -13.86 -8.36 -10.36
C ASP A 120 -14.83 -7.51 -9.52
N LEU A 121 -15.68 -6.73 -10.18
CA LEU A 121 -16.67 -5.85 -9.54
C LEU A 121 -17.79 -6.61 -8.82
N LYS A 122 -17.94 -7.92 -9.07
CA LYS A 122 -18.89 -8.79 -8.36
C LYS A 122 -18.40 -9.21 -6.99
N ASP A 123 -17.08 -9.21 -6.78
CA ASP A 123 -16.48 -9.57 -5.51
C ASP A 123 -16.63 -8.43 -4.50
N LYS A 124 -16.88 -8.77 -3.24
CA LYS A 124 -16.93 -7.77 -2.17
C LYS A 124 -15.54 -7.22 -1.89
N PRO A 125 -15.40 -5.92 -1.58
CA PRO A 125 -14.16 -5.37 -1.05
C PRO A 125 -13.70 -6.12 0.20
N LEU A 126 -12.39 -6.36 0.30
CA LEU A 126 -11.80 -6.80 1.57
C LEU A 126 -11.55 -5.56 2.43
N ILE A 127 -11.98 -5.63 3.68
CA ILE A 127 -11.90 -4.54 4.65
C ILE A 127 -11.12 -5.05 5.86
N ILE A 128 -10.11 -4.30 6.28
CA ILE A 128 -9.38 -4.53 7.52
C ILE A 128 -9.52 -3.25 8.34
N GLU A 129 -9.85 -3.39 9.61
CA GLU A 129 -10.08 -2.28 10.54
C GLU A 129 -9.27 -2.51 11.80
N GLY A 130 -8.85 -1.42 12.43
CA GLY A 130 -8.15 -1.46 13.69
C GLY A 130 -7.42 -0.16 13.96
N ASP A 131 -6.46 -0.24 14.88
CA ASP A 131 -5.58 0.86 15.21
C ASP A 131 -4.21 0.68 14.58
N LEU A 132 -3.45 1.78 14.55
CA LEU A 132 -2.06 1.78 14.10
C LEU A 132 -1.25 0.76 14.91
N GLU A 133 -0.59 -0.15 14.21
CA GLU A 133 0.51 -0.91 14.78
C GLU A 133 1.80 -0.54 14.07
N GLU A 134 2.76 -0.05 14.85
CA GLU A 134 4.07 0.34 14.31
C GLU A 134 4.85 -0.89 13.86
N ILE A 135 5.50 -0.76 12.71
CA ILE A 135 6.44 -1.74 12.17
C ILE A 135 7.79 -1.06 12.01
N SER A 136 8.85 -1.78 12.30
CA SER A 136 10.23 -1.31 12.15
C SER A 136 10.97 -2.14 11.12
N GLU A 137 11.70 -1.45 10.24
CA GLU A 137 12.63 -2.11 9.32
C GLU A 137 13.78 -2.74 10.11
N HIS A 138 14.07 -4.00 9.82
CA HIS A 138 15.17 -4.74 10.39
C HIS A 138 16.11 -5.22 9.29
N ARG A 139 17.37 -4.78 9.37
CA ARG A 139 18.42 -5.24 8.47
C ARG A 139 19.00 -6.55 8.96
N ARG A 140 18.60 -7.63 8.29
CA ARG A 140 19.14 -8.97 8.49
C ARG A 140 19.61 -9.53 7.14
N PRO A 141 20.79 -10.17 7.07
CA PRO A 141 21.21 -10.86 5.87
C PRO A 141 20.19 -11.96 5.49
N PRO A 142 19.71 -11.98 4.23
CA PRO A 142 18.75 -12.95 3.77
C PRO A 142 19.37 -14.34 3.73
N ARG A 143 18.57 -15.37 4.02
CA ARG A 143 19.02 -16.77 4.04
C ARG A 143 18.35 -17.55 2.93
N LYS A 144 19.16 -18.29 2.17
CA LYS A 144 18.63 -19.29 1.23
C LYS A 144 17.71 -20.26 1.98
N GLY A 145 16.54 -20.52 1.41
CA GLY A 145 15.50 -21.37 2.01
C GLY A 145 14.40 -20.60 2.74
N GLU A 146 14.63 -19.37 3.18
CA GLU A 146 13.57 -18.53 3.74
C GLU A 146 12.61 -18.04 2.65
N HIS A 147 11.45 -17.52 3.05
CA HIS A 147 10.46 -16.96 2.15
C HIS A 147 10.47 -15.45 2.19
N VAL A 148 10.23 -14.84 1.03
CA VAL A 148 10.05 -13.40 0.87
C VAL A 148 8.64 -13.17 0.37
N SER A 149 7.93 -12.24 0.99
CA SER A 149 6.62 -11.78 0.52
C SER A 149 6.58 -10.28 0.35
N ILE A 150 5.98 -9.84 -0.76
CA ILE A 150 5.74 -8.45 -1.06
C ILE A 150 4.27 -8.15 -0.80
N LEU A 151 4.00 -7.20 0.08
CA LEU A 151 2.64 -6.87 0.52
C LEU A 151 2.08 -5.68 -0.26
N ASP A 152 0.75 -5.50 -0.19
CA ASP A 152 0.09 -4.31 -0.71
C ASP A 152 0.58 -3.06 0.04
N ALA A 153 1.11 -2.08 -0.71
CA ALA A 153 1.66 -0.86 -0.15
C ALA A 153 0.67 -0.07 0.71
N ALA A 154 -0.61 -0.02 0.32
CA ALA A 154 -1.61 0.73 1.07
C ALA A 154 -2.03 0.01 2.35
N LEU A 155 -1.94 -1.32 2.41
CA LEU A 155 -2.14 -2.07 3.65
C LEU A 155 -1.04 -1.71 4.65
N VAL A 156 0.21 -1.67 4.20
CA VAL A 156 1.35 -1.29 5.05
C VAL A 156 1.26 0.18 5.48
N GLU A 157 0.98 1.10 4.56
CA GLU A 157 0.84 2.53 4.86
C GLU A 157 -0.32 2.83 5.81
N SER A 158 -1.39 2.03 5.77
CA SER A 158 -2.49 2.14 6.74
C SER A 158 -2.09 1.73 8.15
N GLY A 159 -0.96 1.03 8.33
CA GLY A 159 -0.53 0.50 9.63
C GLY A 159 -1.32 -0.72 10.10
N LEU A 160 -2.09 -1.36 9.19
CA LEU A 160 -2.91 -2.53 9.49
C LEU A 160 -2.28 -3.85 9.01
N ALA A 161 -1.03 -3.83 8.55
CA ALA A 161 -0.38 -5.03 8.02
C ALA A 161 -0.17 -6.12 9.07
N LEU A 162 0.13 -5.77 10.33
CA LEU A 162 0.26 -6.77 11.39
C LEU A 162 -1.07 -7.47 11.73
N HIS A 163 -2.19 -6.74 11.70
CA HIS A 163 -3.53 -7.33 11.84
C HIS A 163 -3.78 -8.39 10.78
N PHE A 164 -3.42 -8.10 9.53
CA PHE A 164 -3.51 -9.05 8.42
C PHE A 164 -2.58 -10.25 8.60
N LEU A 165 -1.29 -10.02 8.91
CA LEU A 165 -0.29 -11.08 8.99
C LEU A 165 -0.55 -12.06 10.14
N ARG A 166 -1.07 -11.59 11.28
CA ARG A 166 -1.44 -12.47 12.40
C ARG A 166 -2.53 -13.49 12.01
N ALA A 167 -3.45 -13.09 11.13
CA ALA A 167 -4.46 -13.99 10.59
C ALA A 167 -3.90 -14.90 9.50
N LEU A 168 -3.06 -14.37 8.61
CA LEU A 168 -2.53 -15.10 7.46
C LEU A 168 -1.47 -16.16 7.81
N ILE A 169 -0.55 -15.83 8.71
CA ILE A 169 0.58 -16.69 9.11
C ILE A 169 0.73 -16.71 10.64
N PRO A 170 -0.26 -17.26 11.37
CA PRO A 170 -0.26 -17.24 12.82
C PRO A 170 0.97 -17.95 13.40
N GLY A 171 1.65 -17.29 14.32
CA GLY A 171 2.81 -17.84 15.03
C GLY A 171 4.13 -17.85 14.25
N GLN A 172 4.15 -17.39 13.00
CA GLN A 172 5.40 -17.26 12.24
C GLN A 172 6.16 -15.99 12.63
N GLU A 173 7.50 -16.11 12.70
CA GLU A 173 8.38 -14.96 12.86
C GLU A 173 8.44 -14.16 11.54
N VAL A 174 8.12 -12.88 11.60
CA VAL A 174 8.14 -11.97 10.46
C VAL A 174 9.21 -10.91 10.67
N THR A 175 10.14 -10.78 9.72
CA THR A 175 11.13 -9.70 9.68
C THR A 175 10.78 -8.73 8.55
N TRP A 176 10.57 -7.46 8.88
CA TRP A 176 10.34 -6.41 7.89
C TRP A 176 11.65 -5.94 7.27
N SER A 177 11.84 -6.16 5.97
CA SER A 177 13.01 -5.64 5.26
C SER A 177 12.71 -4.32 4.56
N ILE A 178 11.50 -4.12 4.02
CA ILE A 178 11.10 -2.85 3.38
C ILE A 178 9.71 -2.50 3.92
N ILE A 179 9.55 -1.31 4.48
CA ILE A 179 8.27 -0.83 4.99
C ILE A 179 7.63 0.23 4.08
N ASP A 180 8.44 0.95 3.30
CA ASP A 180 8.00 2.08 2.50
C ASP A 180 7.94 1.79 0.98
N GLY A 181 7.25 2.69 0.28
CA GLY A 181 7.20 2.68 -1.18
C GLY A 181 6.25 1.63 -1.75
N ARG A 182 6.53 1.18 -2.98
CA ARG A 182 5.56 0.38 -3.76
C ARG A 182 5.58 -1.11 -3.48
N ARG A 183 6.62 -1.60 -2.81
CA ARG A 183 6.87 -3.04 -2.61
C ARG A 183 7.39 -3.29 -1.18
N PRO A 184 6.58 -3.04 -0.15
CA PRO A 184 6.93 -3.46 1.20
C PRO A 184 7.20 -4.96 1.22
N GLN A 185 8.23 -5.36 1.95
CA GLN A 185 8.79 -6.70 1.89
C GLN A 185 8.98 -7.24 3.31
N ILE A 186 8.54 -8.48 3.48
CA ILE A 186 8.78 -9.27 4.69
C ILE A 186 9.54 -10.55 4.36
N HIS A 187 10.31 -11.01 5.34
CA HIS A 187 10.95 -12.33 5.36
C HIS A 187 10.29 -13.17 6.45
N HIS A 188 10.06 -14.44 6.15
CA HIS A 188 9.42 -15.40 7.07
C HIS A 188 9.88 -16.84 6.75
N PRO A 189 9.76 -17.79 7.70
CA PRO A 189 10.39 -19.10 7.57
C PRO A 189 9.64 -20.05 6.62
N GLU A 190 8.31 -20.02 6.62
CA GLU A 190 7.47 -21.06 6.01
C GLU A 190 6.60 -20.50 4.86
N PRO A 191 6.13 -21.32 3.91
CA PRO A 191 5.28 -20.82 2.83
C PRO A 191 3.96 -20.26 3.37
N ILE A 192 3.43 -19.24 2.67
CA ILE A 192 2.09 -18.72 2.95
C ILE A 192 1.05 -19.63 2.29
N ASN A 193 0.14 -20.17 3.09
CA ASN A 193 -1.02 -20.90 2.61
C ASN A 193 -2.23 -19.95 2.60
N PHE A 194 -2.75 -19.66 1.42
CA PHE A 194 -3.93 -18.81 1.28
C PHE A 194 -5.20 -19.65 1.44
N GLU A 195 -6.03 -19.32 2.42
CA GLU A 195 -7.32 -19.98 2.62
C GLU A 195 -8.36 -19.48 1.61
N ASN A 196 -8.24 -18.22 1.20
CA ASN A 196 -9.16 -17.62 0.24
C ASN A 196 -8.45 -16.71 -0.79
N LYS A 197 -9.19 -16.40 -1.86
CA LYS A 197 -8.67 -15.57 -2.96
C LYS A 197 -8.40 -14.13 -2.53
N GLN A 198 -9.07 -13.63 -1.49
CA GLN A 198 -8.95 -12.23 -1.06
C GLN A 198 -7.62 -11.98 -0.33
N GLU A 199 -7.15 -12.91 0.49
CA GLU A 199 -5.82 -12.86 1.11
C GLU A 199 -4.70 -12.75 0.07
N ARG A 200 -4.82 -13.52 -1.02
CA ARG A 200 -3.88 -13.47 -2.15
C ARG A 200 -3.87 -12.11 -2.85
N LEU A 201 -4.92 -11.29 -2.72
CA LEU A 201 -4.93 -9.93 -3.28
C LEU A 201 -4.03 -8.96 -2.52
N LEU A 202 -3.66 -9.28 -1.28
CA LEU A 202 -2.82 -8.45 -0.41
C LEU A 202 -1.34 -8.85 -0.43
N VAL A 203 -1.04 -10.04 -0.97
CA VAL A 203 0.32 -10.52 -1.19
C VAL A 203 0.62 -10.49 -2.68
N GLN A 204 1.36 -9.47 -3.13
CA GLN A 204 1.65 -9.21 -4.54
C GLN A 204 2.62 -10.21 -5.17
N ALA A 205 3.49 -10.79 -4.35
CA ALA A 205 4.40 -11.87 -4.69
C ALA A 205 4.82 -12.59 -3.41
N THR A 206 4.97 -13.91 -3.46
CA THR A 206 5.54 -14.70 -2.38
C THR A 206 6.33 -15.86 -2.93
N GLY A 207 7.47 -16.17 -2.32
CA GLY A 207 8.33 -17.24 -2.82
C GLY A 207 9.55 -17.50 -1.96
N ARG A 208 10.12 -18.69 -2.14
CA ARG A 208 11.28 -19.17 -1.39
C ARG A 208 12.58 -18.69 -2.04
N ILE A 209 13.50 -18.14 -1.27
CA ILE A 209 14.82 -17.76 -1.76
C ILE A 209 15.60 -19.01 -2.15
N VAL A 210 15.94 -19.15 -3.43
CA VAL A 210 16.74 -20.28 -3.95
C VAL A 210 18.19 -19.90 -4.23
N LYS A 211 18.46 -18.62 -4.50
CA LYS A 211 19.80 -18.11 -4.80
C LYS A 211 19.91 -16.64 -4.39
N LEU A 212 21.07 -16.29 -3.84
CA LEU A 212 21.51 -14.93 -3.62
C LEU A 212 22.49 -14.56 -4.74
N VAL A 213 22.29 -13.41 -5.38
CA VAL A 213 23.14 -12.92 -6.47
C VAL A 213 23.62 -11.53 -6.10
N HIS A 214 24.93 -11.36 -5.96
CA HIS A 214 25.55 -10.06 -5.70
C HIS A 214 25.79 -9.36 -7.04
N SER A 215 24.86 -8.51 -7.46
CA SER A 215 24.92 -7.81 -8.74
C SER A 215 23.98 -6.63 -8.73
N ASP A 216 24.45 -5.49 -9.24
CA ASP A 216 23.54 -4.41 -9.59
C ASP A 216 22.67 -4.80 -10.79
N LEU A 217 21.50 -4.18 -10.89
CA LEU A 217 20.56 -4.38 -12.00
C LEU A 217 20.79 -3.32 -13.08
N SER A 218 21.54 -3.68 -14.11
CA SER A 218 21.77 -2.87 -15.30
C SER A 218 21.64 -3.73 -16.57
N LEU A 219 21.64 -3.09 -17.75
CA LEU A 219 21.61 -3.81 -19.02
C LEU A 219 22.89 -4.62 -19.26
N GLU A 220 24.00 -4.22 -18.63
CA GLU A 220 25.31 -4.87 -18.77
C GLU A 220 25.41 -6.10 -17.85
N THR A 221 24.78 -6.05 -16.68
CA THR A 221 24.87 -7.10 -15.65
C THR A 221 23.69 -8.08 -15.64
N ILE A 222 22.64 -7.82 -16.43
CA ILE A 222 21.44 -8.67 -16.48
C ILE A 222 21.76 -10.12 -16.87
N SER A 223 22.84 -10.35 -17.63
CA SER A 223 23.33 -11.69 -17.99
C SER A 223 23.68 -12.53 -16.77
N HIS A 224 24.28 -11.94 -15.73
CA HIS A 224 24.60 -12.64 -14.49
C HIS A 224 23.34 -13.19 -13.80
N ILE A 225 22.24 -12.44 -13.85
CA ILE A 225 20.95 -12.88 -13.31
C ILE A 225 20.36 -13.98 -14.19
N VAL A 226 20.44 -13.85 -15.51
CA VAL A 226 19.95 -14.87 -16.45
C VAL A 226 20.66 -16.21 -16.21
N ASP A 227 21.98 -16.20 -16.08
CA ASP A 227 22.77 -17.42 -15.89
C ASP A 227 22.45 -18.06 -14.53
N ALA A 228 22.42 -17.26 -13.45
CA ALA A 228 21.99 -17.73 -12.13
C ALA A 228 20.54 -18.26 -12.14
N SER A 229 19.66 -17.69 -12.96
CA SER A 229 18.26 -18.12 -13.08
C SER A 229 18.14 -19.45 -13.82
N ARG A 230 18.96 -19.66 -14.85
CA ARG A 230 18.99 -20.93 -15.61
C ARG A 230 19.51 -22.09 -14.79
N GLU A 231 20.52 -21.87 -13.94
CA GLU A 231 21.02 -22.88 -12.98
C GLU A 231 19.88 -23.46 -12.10
N TYR A 232 18.88 -22.63 -11.80
CA TYR A 232 17.73 -23.00 -10.98
C TYR A 232 16.48 -23.33 -11.79
N GLY A 233 16.60 -23.45 -13.12
CA GLY A 233 15.51 -23.88 -14.00
C GLY A 233 14.39 -22.86 -14.15
N PHE A 234 14.63 -21.57 -13.96
CA PHE A 234 13.62 -20.54 -14.23
C PHE A 234 13.37 -20.37 -15.73
N GLY A 235 12.11 -20.44 -16.13
CA GLY A 235 11.63 -20.04 -17.46
C GLY A 235 11.03 -18.64 -17.47
N LYS A 236 10.58 -18.17 -16.30
CA LYS A 236 9.99 -16.84 -16.12
C LYS A 236 10.40 -16.26 -14.78
N LEU A 237 10.88 -15.02 -14.80
CA LEU A 237 11.30 -14.32 -13.60
C LEU A 237 10.86 -12.86 -13.67
N THR A 238 10.09 -12.41 -12.68
CA THR A 238 9.56 -11.04 -12.65
C THR A 238 10.44 -10.14 -11.78
N LEU A 239 10.90 -9.00 -12.28
CA LEU A 239 11.64 -8.01 -11.50
C LEU A 239 10.69 -7.29 -10.54
N ARG A 240 10.77 -7.62 -9.25
CA ARG A 240 10.01 -6.99 -8.15
C ARG A 240 10.91 -6.12 -7.28
N VAL A 241 11.77 -5.35 -7.94
CA VAL A 241 12.71 -4.43 -7.31
C VAL A 241 12.30 -2.98 -7.58
N ALA A 242 12.76 -2.05 -6.74
CA ALA A 242 12.65 -0.63 -7.01
C ALA A 242 13.62 -0.27 -8.15
N LEU A 243 13.09 0.21 -9.27
CA LEU A 243 13.84 0.61 -10.46
C LEU A 243 13.24 1.88 -11.04
N GLU A 244 14.06 2.62 -11.77
CA GLU A 244 13.60 3.75 -12.57
C GLU A 244 12.53 3.31 -13.58
N PRO A 245 11.41 4.06 -13.72
CA PRO A 245 10.28 3.65 -14.58
C PRO A 245 10.67 3.37 -16.02
N GLN A 246 11.69 4.05 -16.54
CA GLN A 246 12.18 3.85 -17.92
C GLN A 246 13.09 2.62 -18.06
N LEU A 247 13.73 2.19 -16.97
CA LEU A 247 14.66 1.08 -16.96
C LEU A 247 13.95 -0.27 -16.74
N GLN A 248 12.90 -0.28 -15.92
CA GLN A 248 12.17 -1.50 -15.57
C GLN A 248 11.68 -2.31 -16.80
N PRO A 249 11.02 -1.71 -17.82
CA PRO A 249 10.56 -2.45 -19.00
C PRO A 249 11.72 -3.02 -19.83
N LYS A 250 12.84 -2.30 -19.91
CA LYS A 250 14.02 -2.73 -20.68
C LYS A 250 14.69 -3.94 -20.04
N LEU A 251 14.89 -3.89 -18.72
CA LEU A 251 15.49 -5.00 -17.96
C LEU A 251 14.56 -6.22 -17.94
N GLN A 252 13.26 -6.02 -17.68
CA GLN A 252 12.27 -7.11 -17.69
C GLN A 252 12.22 -7.78 -19.07
N GLY A 253 12.12 -6.99 -20.15
CA GLY A 253 12.09 -7.53 -21.50
C GLY A 253 13.37 -8.25 -21.92
N SER A 254 14.54 -7.81 -21.42
CA SER A 254 15.80 -8.52 -21.64
C SER A 254 15.82 -9.88 -20.93
N LEU A 255 15.41 -9.90 -19.66
CA LEU A 255 15.32 -11.12 -18.85
C LEU A 255 14.34 -12.12 -19.47
N ASP A 256 13.14 -11.66 -19.86
CA ASP A 256 12.11 -12.50 -20.47
C ASP A 256 12.59 -13.15 -21.77
N ARG A 257 13.22 -12.39 -22.68
CA ARG A 257 13.75 -12.95 -23.94
C ARG A 257 14.85 -13.98 -23.70
N GLN A 258 15.74 -13.72 -22.75
CA GLN A 258 16.87 -14.60 -22.49
C GLN A 258 16.46 -15.88 -21.74
N LEU A 259 15.45 -15.82 -20.87
CA LEU A 259 14.90 -16.99 -20.20
C LEU A 259 13.96 -17.79 -21.09
N PHE A 260 13.14 -17.18 -21.94
CA PHE A 260 12.22 -17.91 -22.82
C PHE A 260 12.93 -18.91 -23.75
N SER A 261 14.13 -18.56 -24.24
CA SER A 261 14.87 -19.39 -25.19
C SER A 261 15.53 -20.65 -24.60
N LYS A 262 15.85 -20.64 -23.30
CA LYS A 262 16.72 -21.66 -22.65
C LYS A 262 16.36 -21.95 -21.19
N GLY A 263 15.27 -21.40 -20.69
CA GLY A 263 14.83 -21.53 -19.30
C GLY A 263 14.10 -22.85 -19.04
N GLY A 264 13.86 -23.12 -17.76
CA GLY A 264 13.12 -24.30 -17.31
C GLY A 264 11.64 -24.02 -17.01
N ALA A 265 11.00 -24.88 -16.23
CA ALA A 265 9.58 -24.75 -15.89
C ALA A 265 9.29 -23.82 -14.71
N HIS A 266 10.31 -23.41 -13.95
CA HIS A 266 10.10 -22.62 -12.74
C HIS A 266 9.71 -21.18 -13.05
N VAL A 267 8.82 -20.65 -12.22
CA VAL A 267 8.37 -19.25 -12.24
C VAL A 267 8.79 -18.60 -10.93
N GLY A 268 9.25 -17.35 -10.99
CA GLY A 268 9.74 -16.66 -9.82
C GLY A 268 9.74 -15.15 -9.95
N PHE A 269 10.34 -14.51 -8.96
CA PHE A 269 10.61 -13.08 -8.98
C PHE A 269 11.98 -12.76 -8.40
N VAL A 270 12.50 -11.59 -8.78
CA VAL A 270 13.68 -10.98 -8.15
C VAL A 270 13.21 -9.97 -7.13
N ALA A 271 13.62 -10.17 -5.88
CA ALA A 271 13.56 -9.16 -4.83
C ALA A 271 14.97 -8.59 -4.59
N LYS A 272 15.05 -7.49 -3.84
CA LYS A 272 16.33 -6.84 -3.52
C LYS A 272 16.38 -6.57 -2.03
N GLN A 273 17.51 -6.86 -1.42
CA GLN A 273 17.76 -6.43 -0.06
C GLN A 273 17.92 -4.90 -0.04
N PRO A 274 17.25 -4.18 0.88
CA PRO A 274 17.34 -2.74 0.94
C PRO A 274 18.77 -2.29 1.19
N HIS A 275 19.19 -1.23 0.48
CA HIS A 275 20.51 -0.60 0.60
C HIS A 275 21.71 -1.52 0.32
N ASP A 276 21.50 -2.68 -0.31
CA ASP A 276 22.54 -3.65 -0.69
C ASP A 276 22.43 -3.92 -2.21
N SER A 277 23.50 -4.37 -2.88
CA SER A 277 23.46 -4.90 -4.25
C SER A 277 23.07 -6.39 -4.30
N MET A 278 22.69 -6.97 -3.15
CA MET A 278 22.20 -8.34 -3.07
C MET A 278 20.77 -8.50 -3.63
N LEU A 279 20.66 -9.31 -4.67
CA LEU A 279 19.41 -9.74 -5.30
C LEU A 279 19.02 -11.13 -4.81
N LEU A 280 17.72 -11.32 -4.62
CA LEU A 280 17.12 -12.55 -4.15
C LEU A 280 16.34 -13.16 -5.30
N LEU A 281 16.75 -14.35 -5.75
CA LEU A 281 15.98 -15.12 -6.71
C LEU A 281 14.99 -15.97 -5.90
N CYS A 282 13.72 -15.62 -6.00
CA CYS A 282 12.64 -16.23 -5.26
C CYS A 282 11.83 -17.14 -6.20
N LEU A 283 11.73 -18.42 -5.84
CA LEU A 283 10.87 -19.39 -6.50
C LEU A 283 9.44 -19.20 -5.99
N GLU A 284 8.49 -18.88 -6.86
CA GLU A 284 7.08 -18.75 -6.47
C GLU A 284 6.54 -20.10 -6.02
N THR A 285 5.92 -20.12 -4.84
CA THR A 285 5.12 -21.24 -4.38
C THR A 285 3.77 -21.17 -5.11
N GLN A 286 3.41 -22.25 -5.83
CA GLN A 286 2.17 -22.33 -6.60
C GLN A 286 0.94 -22.27 -5.68
#